data_AF-A0A1H9ZBT4-F1
#
_entry.id   AF-A0A1H9ZBT4-F1
#
_cell.length_a   1.000
_cell.length_b   1.000
_cell.length_c   1.000
_cell.angle_alpha   90.00
_cell.angle_beta   90.00
_cell.angle_gamma   90.00
#
_symmetry.space_group_name_H-M   'P 1'
#
loop_
_entity.id
_entity.type
_entity.pdbx_description
1 polymer ?
#
loop_
_entity_poly.entity_id
_entity_poly.type
_entity_poly.pdbx_seq_one_letter_code
_entity_poly.pdbx_strand_id
1 'polypeptide(L)'
;METRTKVWLTEDGKHIIGAGKVHLLKAIDEERSLSKACKKLGMSYKHAWLILKKMNERGDQEVVYTVRGGKDQGTFLTEYGKQLIDEYESSRSYLDETIGDDTSWENIAFKLSARNKLIGRVVEVEKGDIVSKVKIEVDPAVLTSIVTAEAVDRLDVKEGDELFAIIKSTEVMLAKPSRVPDENEDD
;
A
#
# COMPACT_ATOMS: atom_id res chain seq x y z
N MET A 1 -17.08 5.48 -7.50
CA MET A 1 -17.17 5.69 -6.04
C MET A 1 -15.98 6.57 -5.64
N GLU A 2 -16.13 7.60 -4.80
CA GLU A 2 -14.96 8.43 -4.40
C GLU A 2 -14.34 7.87 -3.11
N THR A 3 -13.16 7.27 -3.22
CA THR A 3 -12.40 6.77 -2.06
C THR A 3 -11.64 7.92 -1.40
N ARG A 4 -11.77 8.06 -0.07
CA ARG A 4 -11.05 9.07 0.72
C ARG A 4 -10.18 8.41 1.79
N THR A 5 -8.87 8.53 1.65
CA THR A 5 -7.90 7.96 2.60
C THR A 5 -7.31 9.06 3.48
N LYS A 6 -7.24 8.82 4.79
CA LYS A 6 -6.49 9.65 5.75
C LYS A 6 -5.26 8.90 6.22
N VAL A 7 -4.10 9.57 6.15
CA VAL A 7 -2.80 9.01 6.55
C VAL A 7 -2.21 9.90 7.64
N TRP A 8 -1.64 9.29 8.66
CA TRP A 8 -0.85 9.97 9.68
C TRP A 8 0.26 9.06 10.17
N LEU A 9 1.41 9.66 10.50
CA LEU A 9 2.56 8.96 11.06
C LEU A 9 2.58 9.12 12.58
N THR A 10 3.01 8.06 13.27
CA THR A 10 3.08 8.00 14.73
C THR A 10 4.45 7.57 15.20
N GLU A 11 4.88 8.10 16.33
CA GLU A 11 6.09 7.69 17.06
C GLU A 11 5.64 7.37 18.50
N ASP A 12 6.00 6.19 19.02
CA ASP A 12 5.50 5.65 20.29
C ASP A 12 3.97 5.72 20.46
N GLY A 13 3.23 5.44 19.38
CA GLY A 13 1.77 5.51 19.35
C GLY A 13 1.20 6.93 19.42
N LYS A 14 2.03 7.98 19.44
CA LYS A 14 1.59 9.38 19.43
C LYS A 14 1.63 9.92 18.01
N HIS A 15 0.54 10.58 17.60
CA HIS A 15 0.46 11.24 16.30
C HIS A 15 1.54 12.32 16.14
N ILE A 16 2.45 12.16 15.19
CA ILE A 16 3.49 13.15 14.85
C ILE A 16 3.00 14.03 13.71
N ILE A 17 2.89 13.48 12.50
CA ILE A 17 2.60 14.25 11.29
C ILE A 17 1.44 13.68 10.48
N GLY A 18 0.75 14.55 9.73
CA GLY A 18 -0.35 14.22 8.83
C GLY A 18 -0.63 15.41 7.91
N ALA A 19 -1.53 15.26 6.93
CA ALA A 19 -1.76 16.25 5.86
C ALA A 19 -1.77 17.73 6.31
N GLY A 20 -2.56 18.05 7.34
CA GLY A 20 -2.68 19.43 7.82
C GLY A 20 -1.39 20.00 8.43
N LYS A 21 -0.57 19.15 9.07
CA LYS A 21 0.72 19.56 9.63
C LYS A 21 1.76 19.74 8.51
N VAL A 22 1.75 18.86 7.50
CA VAL A 22 2.59 19.01 6.30
C VAL A 22 2.28 20.30 5.57
N HIS A 23 1.01 20.64 5.37
CA HIS A 23 0.62 21.91 4.75
C HIS A 23 1.16 23.12 5.51
N LEU A 24 1.13 23.09 6.84
CA LEU A 24 1.73 24.14 7.68
C LEU A 24 3.24 24.24 7.47
N LEU A 25 3.96 23.12 7.55
CA LEU A 25 5.42 23.13 7.41
C LEU A 25 5.87 23.57 6.01
N LYS A 26 5.21 23.09 4.94
CA LYS A 26 5.47 23.55 3.56
C LYS A 26 5.24 25.04 3.39
N ALA A 27 4.14 25.57 3.93
CA ALA A 27 3.88 27.00 3.88
C ALA A 27 4.92 27.82 4.65
N ILE A 28 5.44 27.30 5.77
CA ILE A 28 6.55 27.95 6.50
C ILE A 28 7.82 27.96 5.66
N ASP A 29 8.15 26.84 5.00
CA ASP A 29 9.34 26.71 4.18
C ASP A 29 9.33 27.67 2.98
N GLU A 30 8.20 27.73 2.27
CA GLU A 30 8.01 28.65 1.14
C GLU A 30 8.05 30.13 1.56
N GLU A 31 7.30 30.49 2.61
CA GLU A 31 7.17 31.88 3.03
C GLU A 31 8.34 32.37 3.89
N ARG A 32 9.16 31.42 4.39
CA ARG A 32 10.24 31.63 5.36
C ARG A 32 9.75 32.41 6.60
N SER A 33 8.47 32.23 6.95
CA SER A 33 7.78 33.04 7.97
C SER A 33 6.50 32.36 8.45
N LEU A 34 6.40 32.14 9.77
CA LEU A 34 5.21 31.55 10.38
C LEU A 34 3.95 32.43 10.21
N SER A 35 4.08 33.76 10.30
CA SER A 35 2.93 34.67 10.18
C SER A 35 2.38 34.71 8.76
N LYS A 36 3.24 34.72 7.74
CA LYS A 36 2.83 34.64 6.33
C LYS A 36 2.21 33.27 6.01
N ALA A 37 2.80 32.19 6.50
CA ALA A 37 2.24 30.84 6.37
C ALA A 37 0.82 30.77 6.96
N CYS A 38 0.61 31.34 8.16
CA CYS A 38 -0.72 31.42 8.78
C CYS A 38 -1.72 32.17 7.90
N LYS A 39 -1.32 33.33 7.34
CA LYS A 39 -2.16 34.13 6.45
C LYS A 39 -2.52 33.36 5.17
N LYS A 40 -1.55 32.66 4.57
CA LYS A 40 -1.73 31.82 3.38
C LYS A 40 -2.72 30.67 3.62
N LEU A 41 -2.64 30.04 4.79
CA LEU A 41 -3.48 28.91 5.17
C LEU A 41 -4.81 29.30 5.83
N GLY A 42 -5.09 30.60 5.99
CA GLY A 42 -6.32 31.07 6.66
C GLY A 42 -6.43 30.66 8.13
N MET A 43 -5.31 30.42 8.82
CA MET A 43 -5.30 29.96 10.21
C MET A 43 -4.73 31.03 11.17
N SER A 44 -5.12 30.96 12.44
CA SER A 44 -4.57 31.89 13.45
C SER A 44 -3.14 31.50 13.83
N TYR A 45 -2.30 32.52 14.11
CA TYR A 45 -0.93 32.33 14.58
C TYR A 45 -0.88 31.47 15.85
N LYS A 46 -1.80 31.70 16.80
CA LYS A 46 -1.92 30.92 18.04
C LYS A 46 -2.15 29.43 17.75
N HIS A 47 -2.98 29.13 16.74
CA HIS A 47 -3.25 27.74 16.35
C HIS A 47 -2.02 27.09 15.74
N ALA A 48 -1.33 27.76 14.80
CA ALA A 48 -0.10 27.25 14.20
C ALA A 48 0.99 27.02 15.25
N TRP A 49 1.17 27.96 16.18
CA TRP A 49 2.12 27.81 17.28
C TRP A 49 1.80 26.60 18.16
N LEU A 50 0.52 26.36 18.49
CA LEU A 50 0.12 25.19 19.28
C LEU A 50 0.39 23.88 18.53
N ILE A 51 0.24 23.87 17.20
CA ILE A 51 0.57 22.70 16.36
C ILE A 51 2.07 22.42 16.44
N LEU A 52 2.91 23.41 16.19
CA LEU A 52 4.38 23.27 16.23
C LEU A 52 4.84 22.84 17.62
N LYS A 53 4.30 23.45 18.68
CA LYS A 53 4.60 23.07 20.06
C LYS A 53 4.29 21.60 20.32
N LYS A 54 3.10 21.13 19.91
CA LYS A 54 2.70 19.73 20.07
C LYS A 54 3.57 18.77 19.25
N MET A 55 4.15 19.21 18.13
CA MET A 55 5.10 18.42 17.36
C MET A 55 6.42 18.30 18.12
N ASN A 56 6.96 19.42 18.63
CA ASN A 56 8.20 19.44 19.42
C ASN A 56 8.06 18.74 20.79
N GLU A 57 6.87 18.70 21.39
CA GLU A 57 6.62 17.93 22.63
C GLU A 57 6.59 16.41 22.41
N ARG A 58 6.51 15.97 21.15
CA ARG A 58 6.34 14.55 20.78
C ARG A 58 7.54 13.96 20.06
N GLY A 59 8.31 14.79 19.36
CA GLY A 59 9.57 14.39 18.73
C GLY A 59 10.78 14.84 19.57
N ASP A 60 11.92 14.21 19.34
CA ASP A 60 13.16 14.52 20.06
C ASP A 60 13.87 15.79 19.53
N GLN A 61 13.39 16.35 18.42
CA GLN A 61 13.98 17.49 17.74
C GLN A 61 12.93 18.54 17.37
N GLU A 62 13.33 19.82 17.40
CA GLU A 62 12.44 20.89 16.93
C GLU A 62 12.20 20.76 15.42
N VAL A 63 10.97 20.99 14.97
CA VAL A 63 10.62 20.93 13.54
C VAL A 63 10.89 22.24 12.79
N VAL A 64 11.05 23.34 13.52
CA VAL A 64 11.36 24.68 12.99
C VAL A 64 12.33 25.42 13.90
N TYR A 65 13.08 26.36 13.35
CA TYR A 65 13.85 27.35 14.11
C TYR A 65 13.55 28.76 13.63
N THR A 66 13.81 29.77 14.46
CA THR A 66 13.53 31.19 14.13
C THR A 66 14.76 32.06 14.33
N VAL A 67 15.11 32.83 13.31
CA VAL A 67 16.16 33.86 13.36
C VAL A 67 15.50 35.23 13.52
N ARG A 68 15.95 36.02 14.51
CA ARG A 68 15.38 37.34 14.82
C ARG A 68 16.36 38.45 14.47
N GLY A 69 15.85 39.49 13.80
CA GLY A 69 16.62 40.68 13.45
C GLY A 69 17.56 40.47 12.26
N GLY A 70 17.89 41.57 11.56
CA GLY A 70 18.76 41.53 10.39
C GLY A 70 18.05 41.11 9.09
N LYS A 71 18.85 40.96 8.03
CA LYS A 71 18.38 40.68 6.67
C LYS A 71 17.85 39.25 6.50
N ASP A 72 18.38 38.31 7.27
CA ASP A 72 18.07 36.87 7.19
C ASP A 72 17.10 36.39 8.28
N GLN A 73 16.32 37.30 8.87
CA GLN A 73 15.28 36.94 9.83
C GLN A 73 14.17 36.10 9.19
N GLY A 74 13.59 35.19 9.95
CA GLY A 74 12.53 34.31 9.46
C GLY A 74 12.31 33.08 10.33
N THR A 75 11.35 32.26 9.92
CA THR A 75 11.11 30.93 10.47
C THR A 75 11.41 29.91 9.39
N PHE A 76 12.21 28.90 9.71
CA PHE A 76 12.70 27.91 8.75
C PHE A 76 12.50 26.50 9.30
N LEU A 77 12.37 25.53 8.41
CA LEU A 77 12.36 24.12 8.80
C LEU A 77 13.74 23.68 9.28
N THR A 78 13.78 22.84 10.32
CA THR A 78 14.97 22.05 10.62
C THR A 78 15.10 20.89 9.63
N GLU A 79 16.22 20.18 9.65
CA GLU A 79 16.38 18.94 8.87
C GLU A 79 15.34 17.88 9.27
N TYR A 80 15.05 17.75 10.57
CA TYR A 80 13.97 16.88 11.05
C TYR A 80 12.60 17.30 10.50
N GLY A 81 12.31 18.60 10.49
CA GLY A 81 11.07 19.13 9.92
C GLY A 81 10.89 18.79 8.43
N LYS A 82 11.97 18.81 7.65
CA LYS A 82 11.96 18.40 6.23
C LYS A 82 11.78 16.89 6.08
N GLN A 83 12.52 16.09 6.84
CA GLN A 83 12.40 14.63 6.82
C GLN A 83 10.98 14.15 7.10
N LEU A 84 10.28 14.77 8.07
CA LEU A 84 8.89 14.43 8.36
C LEU A 84 7.95 14.71 7.18
N ILE A 85 8.21 15.76 6.39
CA ILE A 85 7.46 16.04 5.16
C ILE A 85 7.73 14.93 4.15
N ASP A 86 9.00 14.67 3.86
CA ASP A 86 9.41 13.69 2.84
C ASP A 86 8.88 12.29 3.15
N GLU A 87 8.92 11.89 4.42
CA GLU A 87 8.41 10.60 4.89
C GLU A 87 6.89 10.48 4.71
N TYR A 88 6.16 11.55 5.05
CA TYR A 88 4.71 11.60 4.86
C TYR A 88 4.33 11.53 3.39
N GLU A 89 5.02 12.29 2.52
CA GLU A 89 4.73 12.31 1.08
C GLU A 89 5.06 10.99 0.41
N SER A 90 6.17 10.35 0.78
CA SER A 90 6.55 9.02 0.28
C SER A 90 5.50 7.98 0.66
N SER A 91 5.11 7.96 1.94
CA SER A 91 4.05 7.07 2.44
C SER A 91 2.71 7.33 1.74
N ARG A 92 2.38 8.61 1.51
CA ARG A 92 1.14 9.01 0.87
C ARG A 92 1.10 8.60 -0.60
N SER A 93 2.19 8.81 -1.34
CA SER A 93 2.31 8.43 -2.76
C SER A 93 2.11 6.92 -2.92
N TYR A 94 2.77 6.12 -2.07
CA TYR A 94 2.61 4.67 -2.08
C TYR A 94 1.16 4.24 -1.88
N LEU A 95 0.46 4.86 -0.92
CA LEU A 95 -0.96 4.55 -0.67
C LEU A 95 -1.88 5.01 -1.79
N ASP A 96 -1.66 6.19 -2.36
CA ASP A 96 -2.49 6.71 -3.44
C ASP A 96 -2.32 5.88 -4.73
N GLU A 97 -1.11 5.40 -5.03
CA GLU A 97 -0.84 4.43 -6.11
C GLU A 97 -1.54 3.08 -5.87
N THR A 98 -1.66 2.66 -4.60
CA THR A 98 -2.23 1.36 -4.22
C THR A 98 -3.77 1.36 -4.27
N ILE A 99 -4.41 2.48 -3.95
CA ILE A 99 -5.88 2.59 -3.71
C ILE A 99 -6.64 3.12 -4.94
N GLY A 100 -5.94 3.57 -5.99
CA GLY A 100 -6.51 4.32 -7.13
C GLY A 100 -7.30 3.53 -8.19
N ASP A 101 -7.42 2.21 -8.09
CA ASP A 101 -8.11 1.37 -9.09
C ASP A 101 -9.20 0.53 -8.43
N ASP A 102 -10.40 0.45 -9.00
CA ASP A 102 -11.54 -0.34 -8.47
C ASP A 102 -11.24 -1.86 -8.41
N THR A 103 -10.06 -2.29 -8.87
CA THR A 103 -9.48 -3.64 -8.74
C THR A 103 -8.44 -3.77 -7.60
N SER A 104 -8.41 -2.82 -6.64
CA SER A 104 -7.40 -2.68 -5.56
C SER A 104 -7.09 -3.90 -4.68
N TRP A 105 -7.82 -5.00 -4.76
CA TRP A 105 -7.41 -6.26 -4.12
C TRP A 105 -6.23 -6.94 -4.84
N GLU A 106 -5.91 -6.55 -6.08
CA GLU A 106 -4.76 -7.09 -6.83
C GLU A 106 -3.42 -6.39 -6.52
N ASN A 107 -3.44 -5.23 -5.84
CA ASN A 107 -2.28 -4.33 -5.77
C ASN A 107 -1.52 -4.34 -4.43
N ILE A 108 -1.90 -5.17 -3.46
CA ILE A 108 -1.33 -5.09 -2.10
C ILE A 108 0.13 -5.62 -2.01
N ALA A 109 0.74 -6.14 -3.07
CA ALA A 109 2.18 -6.47 -3.01
C ALA A 109 2.97 -6.44 -4.33
N PHE A 110 2.47 -6.97 -5.46
CA PHE A 110 3.20 -6.99 -6.75
C PHE A 110 2.26 -7.20 -7.94
N LYS A 111 2.56 -6.57 -9.09
CA LYS A 111 1.86 -6.85 -10.35
C LYS A 111 2.45 -8.09 -11.03
N LEU A 112 1.74 -9.21 -11.01
CA LEU A 112 2.15 -10.44 -11.70
C LEU A 112 1.83 -10.37 -13.19
N SER A 113 2.72 -10.88 -14.06
CA SER A 113 2.47 -11.00 -15.51
C SER A 113 1.51 -12.14 -15.89
N ALA A 114 1.14 -12.97 -14.91
CA ALA A 114 0.16 -14.03 -15.08
C ALA A 114 -1.25 -13.45 -15.25
N ARG A 115 -1.95 -13.88 -16.30
CA ARG A 115 -3.28 -13.34 -16.66
C ARG A 115 -4.44 -14.19 -16.15
N ASN A 116 -4.20 -15.47 -15.85
CA ASN A 116 -5.24 -16.36 -15.38
C ASN A 116 -5.15 -16.41 -13.85
N LYS A 117 -6.18 -15.93 -13.18
CA LYS A 117 -6.32 -15.98 -11.72
C LYS A 117 -7.68 -16.60 -11.42
N LEU A 118 -7.68 -17.70 -10.70
CA LEU A 118 -8.88 -18.45 -10.37
C LEU A 118 -9.01 -18.51 -8.86
N ILE A 119 -10.12 -18.03 -8.31
CA ILE A 119 -10.42 -18.16 -6.88
C ILE A 119 -10.73 -19.63 -6.62
N GLY A 120 -10.12 -20.19 -5.58
CA GLY A 120 -10.41 -21.55 -5.19
C GLY A 120 -10.17 -21.79 -3.71
N ARG A 121 -10.71 -22.93 -3.25
CA ARG A 121 -10.58 -23.41 -1.88
C ARG A 121 -9.61 -24.57 -1.84
N VAL A 122 -8.66 -24.55 -0.91
CA VAL A 122 -7.74 -25.67 -0.70
C VAL A 122 -8.51 -26.84 -0.12
N VAL A 123 -8.48 -27.97 -0.81
CA VAL A 123 -9.14 -29.20 -0.36
C VAL A 123 -8.17 -30.23 0.19
N GLU A 124 -6.90 -30.17 -0.19
CA GLU A 124 -5.86 -31.10 0.28
C GLU A 124 -4.46 -30.47 0.14
N VAL A 125 -3.60 -30.69 1.13
CA VAL A 125 -2.19 -30.31 1.10
C VAL A 125 -1.31 -31.53 1.41
N GLU A 126 -0.69 -32.12 0.39
CA GLU A 126 0.31 -33.17 0.54
C GLU A 126 1.70 -32.54 0.64
N LYS A 127 2.19 -32.31 1.86
CA LYS A 127 3.51 -31.72 2.09
C LYS A 127 4.62 -32.77 1.97
N GLY A 128 5.57 -32.54 1.06
CA GLY A 128 6.82 -33.32 0.94
C GLY A 128 8.04 -32.53 1.39
N ASP A 129 9.22 -33.15 1.33
CA ASP A 129 10.48 -32.53 1.81
C ASP A 129 10.98 -31.37 0.93
N ILE A 130 10.75 -31.45 -0.38
CA ILE A 130 11.24 -30.45 -1.36
C ILE A 130 10.08 -29.75 -2.07
N VAL A 131 9.11 -30.55 -2.51
CA VAL A 131 7.90 -30.08 -3.18
C VAL A 131 6.67 -30.54 -2.42
N SER A 132 5.60 -29.77 -2.54
CA SER A 132 4.29 -30.06 -1.99
C SER A 132 3.26 -30.04 -3.11
N LYS A 133 2.24 -30.88 -2.97
CA LYS A 133 1.09 -30.89 -3.88
C LYS A 133 -0.09 -30.29 -3.14
N VAL A 134 -0.71 -29.29 -3.77
CA VAL A 134 -1.90 -28.61 -3.23
C VAL A 134 -3.04 -28.81 -4.20
N LYS A 135 -4.16 -29.37 -3.73
CA LYS A 135 -5.39 -29.46 -4.52
C LYS A 135 -6.31 -28.30 -4.16
N ILE A 136 -6.78 -27.63 -5.19
CA ILE A 136 -7.56 -26.40 -5.09
C ILE A 136 -8.85 -26.62 -5.88
N GLU A 137 -9.98 -26.60 -5.19
CA GLU A 137 -11.30 -26.62 -5.83
C GLU A 137 -11.59 -25.26 -6.44
N VAL A 138 -11.84 -25.25 -7.76
CA VAL A 138 -12.21 -24.08 -8.55
C VAL A 138 -13.40 -24.51 -9.41
N ASP A 139 -14.60 -24.04 -9.10
CA ASP A 139 -15.84 -24.47 -9.76
C ASP A 139 -15.73 -24.47 -11.31
N PRO A 140 -15.99 -25.60 -12.02
CA PRO A 140 -16.43 -26.92 -11.55
C PRO A 140 -15.32 -27.99 -11.47
N ALA A 141 -14.05 -27.61 -11.39
CA ALA A 141 -12.89 -28.49 -11.45
C ALA A 141 -12.03 -28.45 -10.17
N VAL A 142 -11.07 -29.37 -10.08
CA VAL A 142 -10.00 -29.34 -9.07
C VAL A 142 -8.67 -29.14 -9.79
N LEU A 143 -7.96 -28.07 -9.44
CA LEU A 143 -6.62 -27.80 -9.90
C LEU A 143 -5.60 -28.41 -8.95
N THR A 144 -4.54 -28.99 -9.49
CA THR A 144 -3.40 -29.48 -8.71
C THR A 144 -2.21 -28.58 -8.96
N SER A 145 -1.69 -27.98 -7.90
CA SER A 145 -0.48 -27.16 -7.92
C SER A 145 0.68 -27.92 -7.30
N ILE A 146 1.84 -27.88 -7.96
CA ILE A 146 3.11 -28.36 -7.40
C ILE A 146 3.96 -27.14 -7.09
N VAL A 147 4.27 -26.95 -5.82
CA VAL A 147 5.05 -25.81 -5.32
C VAL A 147 6.14 -26.31 -4.37
N THR A 148 7.12 -25.47 -4.03
CA THR A 148 8.12 -25.87 -3.04
C THR A 148 7.50 -26.00 -1.66
N ALA A 149 8.02 -26.90 -0.83
CA ALA A 149 7.58 -27.05 0.55
C ALA A 149 7.74 -25.74 1.34
N GLU A 150 8.83 -25.01 1.11
CA GLU A 150 9.05 -23.69 1.70
C GLU A 150 8.00 -22.66 1.28
N ALA A 151 7.43 -22.75 0.07
CA ALA A 151 6.39 -21.82 -0.37
C ALA A 151 5.07 -22.08 0.37
N VAL A 152 4.71 -23.34 0.58
CA VAL A 152 3.55 -23.73 1.40
C VAL A 152 3.71 -23.20 2.83
N ASP A 153 4.89 -23.39 3.42
CA ASP A 153 5.18 -22.93 4.79
C ASP A 153 5.18 -21.41 4.91
N ARG A 154 5.80 -20.71 3.96
CA ARG A 154 5.86 -19.23 3.97
C ARG A 154 4.48 -18.60 3.78
N LEU A 155 3.62 -19.25 3.01
CA LEU A 155 2.24 -18.81 2.77
C LEU A 155 1.26 -19.35 3.82
N ASP A 156 1.70 -20.21 4.73
CA ASP A 156 0.89 -20.88 5.76
C ASP A 156 -0.36 -21.59 5.20
N VAL A 157 -0.23 -22.22 4.02
CA VAL A 157 -1.37 -22.82 3.31
C VAL A 157 -1.89 -24.06 4.04
N LYS A 158 -3.20 -24.08 4.30
CA LYS A 158 -3.93 -25.15 4.99
C LYS A 158 -5.17 -25.56 4.22
N GLU A 159 -5.67 -26.76 4.53
CA GLU A 159 -6.98 -27.19 4.06
C GLU A 159 -8.07 -26.23 4.53
N GLY A 160 -8.97 -25.85 3.61
CA GLY A 160 -10.04 -24.89 3.84
C GLY A 160 -9.71 -23.44 3.49
N ASP A 161 -8.44 -23.11 3.24
CA ASP A 161 -8.03 -21.75 2.87
C ASP A 161 -8.60 -21.33 1.51
N GLU A 162 -8.94 -20.05 1.39
CA GLU A 162 -9.33 -19.42 0.13
C GLU A 162 -8.12 -18.70 -0.46
N LEU A 163 -7.75 -19.06 -1.69
CA LEU A 163 -6.59 -18.51 -2.39
C LEU A 163 -6.83 -18.35 -3.88
N PHE A 164 -5.90 -17.68 -4.55
CA PHE A 164 -5.88 -17.59 -6.00
C PHE A 164 -4.93 -18.64 -6.59
N ALA A 165 -5.43 -19.51 -7.46
CA ALA A 165 -4.59 -20.26 -8.39
C ALA A 165 -4.17 -19.32 -9.54
N ILE A 166 -2.88 -19.02 -9.62
CA ILE A 166 -2.32 -18.08 -10.59
C ILE A 166 -1.57 -18.86 -11.67
N ILE A 167 -1.96 -18.69 -12.93
CA ILE A 167 -1.40 -19.43 -14.08
C ILE A 167 -0.92 -18.46 -15.14
N LYS A 168 0.35 -18.56 -15.55
CA LYS A 168 0.89 -17.73 -16.62
C LYS A 168 0.29 -18.14 -17.97
N SER A 169 -0.02 -17.18 -18.83
CA SER A 169 -0.65 -17.47 -20.14
C SER A 169 0.18 -18.40 -21.02
N THR A 170 1.51 -18.41 -20.86
CA THR A 170 2.42 -19.24 -21.64
C THR A 170 2.47 -20.70 -21.17
N GLU A 171 1.85 -21.04 -20.04
CA GLU A 171 1.82 -22.39 -19.47
C GLU A 171 0.49 -23.11 -19.73
N VAL A 172 -0.50 -22.41 -20.31
CA VAL A 172 -1.78 -22.98 -20.70
C VAL A 172 -1.65 -23.61 -22.09
N MET A 173 -1.98 -24.90 -22.20
CA MET A 173 -2.00 -25.63 -23.47
C MET A 173 -3.41 -25.67 -24.05
N LEU A 174 -3.51 -25.60 -25.37
CA LEU A 174 -4.77 -25.79 -26.11
C LEU A 174 -4.74 -27.15 -26.82
N ALA A 175 -5.84 -27.89 -26.73
CA ALA A 175 -6.04 -29.14 -27.45
C ALA A 175 -7.43 -29.13 -28.10
N LYS A 176 -7.54 -29.71 -29.30
CA LYS A 176 -8.82 -29.94 -29.99
C LYS A 176 -9.05 -31.45 -30.08
N PRO A 177 -10.28 -31.96 -29.87
CA PRO A 177 -10.56 -33.38 -30.08
C PRO A 177 -10.30 -33.76 -31.54
N SER A 178 -9.66 -34.92 -31.76
CA SER A 178 -9.32 -35.44 -33.08
C SER A 178 -10.53 -36.00 -33.85
N ARG A 179 -11.65 -36.27 -33.15
CA ARG A 179 -12.95 -36.59 -33.72
C ARG A 179 -14.03 -35.82 -32.95
N VAL A 180 -14.90 -35.13 -33.68
CA VAL A 180 -16.20 -34.68 -33.19
C VAL A 180 -17.16 -35.82 -33.56
N PRO A 181 -17.93 -36.42 -32.63
CA PRO A 181 -18.99 -37.35 -33.02
C PRO A 181 -19.95 -36.61 -33.96
N ASP A 182 -20.21 -37.16 -35.15
CA ASP A 182 -21.26 -36.65 -36.02
C ASP A 182 -22.61 -36.90 -35.32
N GLU A 183 -23.40 -35.84 -35.13
CA GLU A 183 -24.73 -35.91 -34.49
C GLU A 183 -25.81 -36.63 -35.33
N ASN A 184 -25.44 -37.43 -36.34
CA ASN A 184 -26.39 -38.02 -37.29
C ASN A 184 -26.08 -39.49 -37.63
N GLU A 185 -26.07 -40.38 -36.64
CA GLU A 185 -26.24 -41.83 -36.85
C GLU A 185 -27.33 -42.37 -35.93
N ASP A 186 -28.56 -41.89 -36.12
CA ASP A 186 -29.80 -42.56 -35.70
C ASP A 186 -30.92 -42.08 -36.65
N ASP A 187 -30.98 -42.67 -37.85
CA ASP A 187 -32.17 -42.76 -38.72
C ASP A 187 -32.06 -43.98 -39.64
#